data_AF-A0A504LDK0-F1
#
_entry.id   AF-A0A504LDK0-F1
#
_cell.length_a   1.000
_cell.length_b   1.000
_cell.length_c   1.000
_cell.angle_alpha   90.00
_cell.angle_beta   90.00
_cell.angle_gamma   90.00
#
_symmetry.space_group_name_H-M   'P 1'
#
loop_
_entity.id
_entity.type
_entity.pdbx_description
1 polymer ?
#
loop_
_entity_poly.entity_id
_entity_poly.type
_entity_poly.pdbx_seq_one_letter_code
_entity_poly.pdbx_strand_id
1 'polypeptide(L)'
;MTAFRLSAIGLLASAFAFTAVAADNAKAAPATATAAPAQDLHKLCRQVNNDDTVRPYSHALHAGTVKAFNKLFPQAKSAPQESELATQANYRCMNGKLLACFVGANLPCAKMNAARDNPGADEFCKTNPNDDVVPAFATGHDAVYAYKCVGGKAVITGQPWVLDKRGFAKELWAVVPER
;
A
#
# COMPACT_ATOMS: atom_id res chain seq x y z
N MET A 1 17.58 -51.08 -71.97
CA MET A 1 18.90 -51.06 -71.29
C MET A 1 18.66 -51.27 -69.81
N THR A 2 19.15 -52.40 -69.26
CA THR A 2 19.57 -52.64 -67.86
C THR A 2 18.70 -52.05 -66.73
N ALA A 3 17.80 -52.80 -66.08
CA ALA A 3 18.04 -53.80 -65.03
C ALA A 3 18.66 -53.25 -63.74
N PHE A 4 17.92 -53.29 -62.62
CA PHE A 4 18.40 -53.60 -61.25
C PHE A 4 17.16 -53.83 -60.36
N ARG A 5 16.66 -55.07 -60.24
CA ARG A 5 16.94 -56.09 -59.19
C ARG A 5 16.32 -55.76 -57.82
N LEU A 6 15.28 -56.54 -57.51
CA LEU A 6 14.74 -56.77 -56.16
C LEU A 6 15.77 -57.49 -55.28
N SER A 7 15.71 -57.25 -53.98
CA SER A 7 16.23 -58.14 -52.95
C SER A 7 15.26 -58.24 -51.78
N ALA A 8 15.25 -59.42 -51.17
CA ALA A 8 14.11 -60.07 -50.54
C ALA A 8 14.10 -60.00 -49.00
N ILE A 9 12.88 -60.09 -48.47
CA ILE A 9 12.38 -60.88 -47.31
C ILE A 9 13.22 -60.88 -46.02
N GLY A 10 12.55 -60.44 -44.94
CA GLY A 10 12.80 -60.91 -43.58
C GLY A 10 11.57 -60.68 -42.69
N LEU A 11 10.77 -61.72 -42.48
CA LEU A 11 9.81 -61.79 -41.36
C LEU A 11 10.59 -61.84 -40.04
N LEU A 12 10.08 -61.22 -38.97
CA LEU A 12 9.92 -61.84 -37.64
C LEU A 12 9.27 -60.90 -36.61
N ALA A 13 8.20 -61.43 -36.02
CA ALA A 13 7.79 -61.37 -34.60
C ALA A 13 7.55 -60.01 -33.90
N SER A 14 6.28 -59.87 -33.50
CA SER A 14 5.71 -58.92 -32.54
C SER A 14 6.43 -58.91 -31.18
N ALA A 15 6.62 -57.71 -30.63
CA ALA A 15 6.61 -57.47 -29.18
C ALA A 15 6.12 -56.03 -28.92
N PHE A 16 4.89 -55.93 -28.43
CA PHE A 16 4.37 -54.71 -27.81
C PHE A 16 5.19 -54.42 -26.56
N ALA A 17 5.84 -53.26 -26.51
CA ALA A 17 6.37 -52.69 -25.27
C ALA A 17 5.81 -51.27 -25.12
N PHE A 18 4.92 -51.13 -24.16
CA PHE A 18 4.31 -49.87 -23.73
C PHE A 18 5.39 -48.85 -23.35
N THR A 19 5.53 -47.77 -24.12
CA THR A 19 6.23 -46.57 -23.65
C THR A 19 5.30 -45.80 -22.73
N ALA A 20 5.52 -45.92 -21.43
CA ALA A 20 4.88 -45.10 -20.43
C ALA A 20 5.22 -43.62 -20.71
N VAL A 21 4.20 -42.83 -21.07
CA VAL A 21 4.29 -41.37 -21.09
C VAL A 21 4.33 -40.94 -19.62
N ALA A 22 5.51 -40.57 -19.13
CA ALA A 22 5.64 -39.86 -17.87
C ALA A 22 4.98 -38.48 -18.05
N ALA A 23 3.74 -38.35 -17.57
CA ALA A 23 3.13 -37.05 -17.39
C ALA A 23 3.86 -36.37 -16.24
N ASP A 24 4.81 -35.48 -16.57
CA ASP A 24 5.35 -34.52 -15.64
C ASP A 24 4.22 -33.59 -15.18
N ASN A 25 3.55 -33.98 -14.10
CA ASN A 25 2.73 -33.09 -13.30
C ASN A 25 3.66 -32.11 -12.59
N ALA A 26 4.17 -31.13 -13.33
CA ALA A 26 4.81 -29.95 -12.77
C ALA A 26 3.74 -29.17 -12.00
N LYS A 27 3.61 -29.49 -10.72
CA LYS A 27 2.79 -28.77 -9.76
C LYS A 27 3.40 -27.37 -9.63
N ALA A 28 2.82 -26.40 -10.34
CA ALA A 28 3.23 -25.00 -10.26
C ALA A 28 3.15 -24.57 -8.79
N ALA A 29 4.32 -24.37 -8.17
CA ALA A 29 4.42 -23.77 -6.86
C ALA A 29 3.81 -22.34 -6.94
N PRO A 30 3.07 -21.89 -5.93
CA PRO A 30 2.62 -20.51 -5.90
C PRO A 30 3.83 -19.60 -5.94
N ALA A 31 3.88 -18.69 -6.91
CA ALA A 31 4.91 -17.68 -7.00
C ALA A 31 4.86 -16.83 -5.73
N THR A 32 5.83 -17.02 -4.84
CA THR A 32 6.13 -16.06 -3.80
C THR A 32 6.51 -14.76 -4.50
N ALA A 33 5.61 -13.77 -4.45
CA ALA A 33 5.89 -12.42 -4.93
C ALA A 33 7.13 -11.91 -4.21
N THR A 34 8.27 -12.01 -4.88
CA THR A 34 9.54 -11.50 -4.35
C THR A 34 9.36 -10.00 -4.21
N ALA A 35 9.59 -9.46 -3.00
CA ALA A 35 9.44 -8.04 -2.74
C ALA A 35 10.27 -7.25 -3.76
N ALA A 36 9.62 -6.36 -4.53
CA ALA A 36 10.31 -5.58 -5.55
C ALA A 36 11.43 -4.75 -4.90
N PRO A 37 12.64 -4.71 -5.50
CA PRO A 37 13.72 -3.83 -5.07
C PRO A 37 13.24 -2.37 -4.89
N ALA A 38 13.81 -1.63 -3.94
CA ALA A 38 13.41 -0.24 -3.68
C ALA A 38 13.57 0.65 -4.91
N GLN A 39 14.61 0.41 -5.72
CA GLN A 39 14.82 1.12 -6.99
C GLN A 39 13.65 0.91 -7.95
N ASP A 40 13.08 -0.30 -7.98
CA ASP A 40 11.91 -0.60 -8.79
C ASP A 40 10.66 0.11 -8.26
N LEU A 41 10.54 0.30 -6.94
CA LEU A 41 9.44 1.06 -6.34
C LEU A 41 9.56 2.57 -6.56
N HIS A 42 10.77 3.13 -6.53
CA HIS A 42 10.97 4.54 -6.91
C HIS A 42 10.75 4.75 -8.42
N LYS A 43 11.17 3.79 -9.25
CA LYS A 43 10.90 3.78 -10.70
C LYS A 43 9.40 3.69 -10.97
N LEU A 44 8.67 2.86 -10.24
CA LEU A 44 7.21 2.78 -10.30
C LEU A 44 6.60 4.17 -10.05
N CYS A 45 7.00 4.87 -8.99
CA CYS A 45 6.44 6.19 -8.72
C CYS A 45 6.78 7.22 -9.79
N ARG A 46 7.95 7.16 -10.43
CA ARG A 46 8.26 7.99 -11.60
C ARG A 46 7.34 7.72 -12.79
N GLN A 47 6.99 6.46 -13.02
CA GLN A 47 6.13 6.04 -14.14
C GLN A 47 4.67 6.40 -13.90
N VAL A 48 4.16 6.11 -12.70
CA VAL A 48 2.75 6.38 -12.34
C VAL A 48 2.52 7.86 -12.07
N ASN A 49 3.56 8.58 -11.64
CA ASN A 49 3.56 9.99 -11.25
C ASN A 49 2.67 10.28 -10.02
N ASN A 50 1.35 10.18 -10.15
CA ASN A 50 0.37 10.45 -9.10
C ASN A 50 -0.73 9.38 -9.10
N ASP A 51 -0.96 8.74 -7.96
CA ASP A 51 -2.16 7.92 -7.72
C ASP A 51 -2.73 8.10 -6.31
N ASP A 52 -3.95 7.60 -6.10
CA ASP A 52 -4.60 7.59 -4.78
C ASP A 52 -4.35 6.24 -4.06
N THR A 53 -3.47 5.39 -4.58
CA THR A 53 -3.27 4.04 -4.06
C THR A 53 -2.26 4.07 -2.92
N VAL A 54 -2.77 3.87 -1.71
CA VAL A 54 -1.93 3.59 -0.53
C VAL A 54 -1.53 2.13 -0.58
N ARG A 55 -0.23 1.88 -0.45
CA ARG A 55 0.37 0.55 -0.58
C ARG A 55 1.06 0.17 0.74
N PRO A 56 1.04 -1.12 1.10
CA PRO A 56 1.73 -1.58 2.29
C PRO A 56 3.24 -1.37 2.15
N TYR A 57 3.92 -1.19 3.27
CA TYR A 57 5.37 -1.14 3.32
C TYR A 57 6.04 -2.37 2.66
N SER A 58 7.22 -2.14 2.07
CA SER A 58 8.11 -3.17 1.56
C SER A 58 9.45 -3.05 2.27
N HIS A 59 10.02 -4.17 2.72
CA HIS A 59 11.35 -4.23 3.33
C HIS A 59 12.43 -3.56 2.46
N ALA A 60 12.28 -3.61 1.13
CA ALA A 60 13.22 -2.98 0.22
C ALA A 60 13.38 -1.47 0.49
N LEU A 61 12.35 -0.81 1.03
CA LEU A 61 12.35 0.62 1.37
C LEU A 61 12.89 0.92 2.78
N HIS A 62 13.25 -0.09 3.59
CA HIS A 62 13.56 0.05 5.02
C HIS A 62 14.39 1.29 5.35
N ALA A 63 15.58 1.41 4.76
CA ALA A 63 16.50 2.50 5.07
C ALA A 63 15.90 3.89 4.75
N GLY A 64 15.20 4.01 3.62
CA GLY A 64 14.54 5.26 3.23
C GLY A 64 13.31 5.56 4.11
N THR A 65 12.55 4.53 4.47
CA THR A 65 11.39 4.65 5.36
C THR A 65 11.80 5.09 6.76
N VAL A 66 12.90 4.57 7.32
CA VAL A 66 13.46 5.05 8.59
C VAL A 66 13.86 6.53 8.52
N LYS A 67 14.46 6.98 7.41
CA LYS A 67 14.77 8.41 7.21
C LYS A 67 13.50 9.26 7.14
N ALA A 68 12.47 8.78 6.45
CA ALA A 68 11.16 9.44 6.38
C ALA A 68 10.49 9.51 7.76
N PHE A 69 10.58 8.44 8.55
CA PHE A 69 10.09 8.41 9.93
C PHE A 69 10.77 9.48 10.79
N ASN A 70 12.11 9.52 10.80
CA ASN A 70 12.88 10.49 11.60
C ASN A 70 12.58 11.94 11.19
N LYS A 71 12.21 12.17 9.92
CA LYS A 71 11.78 13.49 9.45
C LYS A 71 10.41 13.89 10.00
N LEU A 72 9.46 12.96 10.06
CA LEU A 72 8.12 13.21 10.59
C LEU A 72 8.09 13.27 12.12
N PHE A 73 8.94 12.47 12.78
CA PHE A 73 8.98 12.32 14.23
C PHE A 73 10.39 12.62 14.77
N PRO A 74 10.87 13.88 14.69
CA PRO A 74 12.23 14.24 15.09
C PRO A 74 12.50 14.06 16.59
N GLN A 75 11.45 13.94 17.40
CA GLN A 75 11.52 13.72 18.85
C GLN A 75 11.42 12.23 19.25
N ALA A 76 11.33 11.31 18.27
CA ALA A 76 11.32 9.89 18.56
C ALA A 76 12.66 9.46 19.19
N LYS A 77 12.59 8.66 20.26
CA LYS A 77 13.78 8.20 21.00
C LYS A 77 14.57 7.11 20.26
N SER A 78 13.91 6.43 19.33
CA SER A 78 14.48 5.35 18.53
C SER A 78 13.82 5.30 17.16
N ALA A 79 14.53 4.74 16.19
CA ALA A 79 13.92 4.35 14.92
C ALA A 79 12.92 3.20 15.16
N PRO A 80 11.87 3.09 14.33
CA PRO A 80 10.91 2.00 14.40
C PRO A 80 11.60 0.69 14.02
N GLN A 81 11.17 -0.40 14.65
CA GLN A 81 11.63 -1.74 14.29
C GLN A 81 10.99 -2.19 12.97
N GLU A 82 11.60 -3.18 12.30
CA GLU A 82 11.07 -3.73 11.04
C GLU A 82 9.62 -4.23 11.19
N SER A 83 9.28 -4.87 12.31
CA SER A 83 7.92 -5.34 12.60
C SER A 83 6.91 -4.20 12.77
N GLU A 84 7.34 -3.07 13.33
CA GLU A 84 6.53 -1.86 13.46
C GLU A 84 6.31 -1.24 12.08
N LEU A 85 7.38 -1.13 11.26
CA LEU A 85 7.27 -0.66 9.88
C LEU A 85 6.34 -1.52 9.04
N ALA A 86 6.43 -2.85 9.16
CA ALA A 86 5.59 -3.79 8.42
C ALA A 86 4.08 -3.65 8.75
N THR A 87 3.73 -3.13 9.93
CA THR A 87 2.34 -3.00 10.37
C THR A 87 1.81 -1.58 10.28
N GLN A 88 2.68 -0.56 10.38
CA GLN A 88 2.27 0.83 10.50
C GLN A 88 2.67 1.66 9.28
N ALA A 89 3.75 1.31 8.57
CA ALA A 89 4.21 2.11 7.45
C ALA A 89 3.46 1.77 6.16
N ASN A 90 3.15 2.81 5.40
CA ASN A 90 2.54 2.72 4.08
C ASN A 90 3.25 3.68 3.14
N TYR A 91 3.15 3.43 1.83
CA TYR A 91 3.67 4.36 0.83
C TYR A 91 2.65 4.69 -0.26
N ARG A 92 2.86 5.83 -0.91
CA ARG A 92 2.13 6.22 -2.12
C ARG A 92 3.03 6.98 -3.09
N CYS A 93 2.59 7.09 -4.34
CA CYS A 93 3.29 7.84 -5.37
C CYS A 93 2.66 9.23 -5.55
N MET A 94 3.48 10.28 -5.41
CA MET A 94 3.03 11.67 -5.58
C MET A 94 4.13 12.50 -6.25
N ASN A 95 3.79 13.13 -7.37
CA ASN A 95 4.66 13.94 -8.23
C ASN A 95 5.96 13.20 -8.61
N GLY A 96 5.84 11.92 -8.96
CA GLY A 96 6.98 11.09 -9.34
C GLY A 96 7.83 10.59 -8.16
N LYS A 97 7.47 10.96 -6.93
CA LYS A 97 8.20 10.63 -5.70
C LYS A 97 7.46 9.56 -4.91
N LEU A 98 8.23 8.72 -4.24
CA LEU A 98 7.72 7.79 -3.24
C LEU A 98 7.62 8.53 -1.90
N LEU A 99 6.41 8.55 -1.32
CA LEU A 99 6.16 9.13 0.00
C LEU A 99 5.76 8.02 0.97
N ALA A 100 6.27 8.06 2.20
CA ALA A 100 5.87 7.19 3.29
C ALA A 100 5.00 7.94 4.32
N CYS A 101 4.07 7.20 4.93
CA CYS A 101 3.23 7.61 6.05
C CYS A 101 3.20 6.48 7.08
N PHE A 102 2.93 6.82 8.34
CA PHE A 102 2.90 5.89 9.47
C PHE A 102 1.56 6.00 10.19
N VAL A 103 0.83 4.88 10.25
CA VAL A 103 -0.46 4.80 10.92
C VAL A 103 -0.26 4.89 12.43
N GLY A 104 -1.04 5.76 13.06
CA GLY A 104 -1.12 5.93 14.52
C GLY A 104 -2.50 6.42 14.93
N ALA A 105 -2.70 6.67 16.23
CA ALA A 105 -4.01 6.97 16.80
C ALA A 105 -4.80 8.08 16.08
N ASN A 106 -4.12 9.11 15.58
CA ASN A 106 -4.73 10.21 14.80
C ASN A 106 -3.91 10.53 13.54
N LEU A 107 -3.22 9.53 12.99
CA LEU A 107 -2.34 9.68 11.83
C LEU A 107 -2.82 8.74 10.72
N PRO A 108 -3.94 9.04 10.04
CA PRO A 108 -4.44 8.19 8.98
C PRO A 108 -3.55 8.27 7.73
N CYS A 109 -3.05 7.13 7.26
CA CYS A 109 -2.45 7.03 5.93
C CYS A 109 -3.52 6.85 4.86
N ALA A 110 -4.42 7.83 4.76
CA ALA A 110 -5.58 7.78 3.88
C ALA A 110 -5.84 9.12 3.19
N LYS A 111 -6.72 9.09 2.20
CA LYS A 111 -7.33 10.30 1.66
C LYS A 111 -8.29 10.86 2.70
N MET A 112 -8.23 12.16 2.93
CA MET A 112 -8.95 12.79 4.04
C MET A 112 -10.38 13.15 3.63
N ASN A 113 -11.32 13.04 4.58
CA ASN A 113 -12.69 13.47 4.41
C ASN A 113 -12.80 15.00 4.59
N ALA A 114 -12.91 15.70 3.45
CA ALA A 114 -13.04 17.14 3.38
C ALA A 114 -14.50 17.65 3.42
N ALA A 115 -15.48 16.78 3.68
CA ALA A 115 -16.85 17.21 3.88
C ALA A 115 -16.95 18.07 5.14
N ARG A 116 -17.72 19.16 5.06
CA ARG A 116 -18.00 20.03 6.22
C ARG A 116 -19.10 19.44 7.10
N ASP A 117 -20.07 18.81 6.47
CA ASP A 117 -21.08 18.00 7.14
C ASP A 117 -20.44 16.73 7.72
N ASN A 118 -20.69 16.46 9.00
CA ASN A 118 -20.11 15.34 9.71
C ASN A 118 -21.15 14.74 10.69
N PRO A 119 -21.91 13.72 10.24
CA PRO A 119 -22.97 13.12 11.04
C PRO A 119 -22.47 12.57 12.38
N GLY A 120 -21.25 12.05 12.44
CA GLY A 120 -20.68 11.55 13.69
C GLY A 120 -20.40 12.66 14.70
N ALA A 121 -19.96 13.84 14.24
CA ALA A 121 -19.86 15.02 15.07
C ALA A 121 -21.23 15.53 15.55
N ASP A 122 -22.23 15.52 14.67
CA ASP A 122 -23.59 15.92 15.03
C ASP A 122 -24.21 15.01 16.09
N GLU A 123 -24.07 13.69 15.95
CA GLU A 123 -24.53 12.73 16.97
C GLU A 123 -23.81 12.91 18.31
N PHE A 124 -22.50 13.16 18.27
CA PHE A 124 -21.74 13.44 19.48
C PHE A 124 -22.26 14.69 20.20
N CYS A 125 -22.51 15.77 19.47
CA CYS A 125 -22.96 17.03 20.07
C CYS A 125 -24.39 16.96 20.63
N LYS A 126 -25.26 16.09 20.11
CA LYS A 126 -26.61 15.88 20.70
C LYS A 126 -26.54 15.41 22.15
N THR A 127 -25.55 14.59 22.48
CA THR A 127 -25.36 14.07 23.85
C THR A 127 -24.39 14.91 24.68
N ASN A 128 -23.54 15.72 24.03
CA ASN A 128 -22.55 16.59 24.66
C ASN A 128 -22.69 18.04 24.16
N PRO A 129 -23.71 18.79 24.63
CA PRO A 129 -24.19 19.98 23.93
C PRO A 129 -23.20 21.15 23.85
N ASN A 130 -22.21 21.22 24.75
CA ASN A 130 -21.26 22.33 24.85
C ASN A 130 -19.81 21.87 25.02
N ASP A 131 -19.47 20.64 24.60
CA ASP A 131 -18.08 20.16 24.63
C ASP A 131 -17.18 20.98 23.72
N ASP A 132 -15.99 21.32 24.23
CA ASP A 132 -15.02 22.16 23.51
C ASP A 132 -14.34 21.43 22.33
N VAL A 133 -14.39 20.11 22.31
CA VAL A 133 -13.76 19.27 21.28
C VAL A 133 -14.64 18.07 20.98
N VAL A 134 -14.93 17.83 19.70
CA VAL A 134 -15.46 16.56 19.21
C VAL A 134 -14.28 15.62 18.91
N PRO A 135 -14.21 14.42 19.51
CA PRO A 135 -13.09 13.52 19.36
C PRO A 135 -13.06 12.81 17.99
N ALA A 136 -11.86 12.39 17.56
CA ALA A 136 -11.65 11.73 16.27
C ALA A 136 -12.43 10.42 16.09
N PHE A 137 -12.76 9.70 17.17
CA PHE A 137 -13.60 8.50 17.07
C PHE A 137 -15.03 8.85 16.60
N ALA A 138 -15.50 10.07 16.89
CA ALA A 138 -16.81 10.56 16.48
C ALA A 138 -16.76 11.20 15.10
N THR A 139 -15.77 12.05 14.83
CA THR A 139 -15.65 12.72 13.51
C THR A 139 -15.18 11.77 12.41
N GLY A 140 -14.56 10.65 12.76
CA GLY A 140 -13.68 9.88 11.89
C GLY A 140 -12.24 10.40 11.99
N HIS A 141 -11.27 9.48 11.99
CA HIS A 141 -9.85 9.81 12.07
C HIS A 141 -9.32 10.55 10.83
N ASP A 142 -10.04 10.46 9.70
CA ASP A 142 -9.74 11.11 8.43
C ASP A 142 -10.42 12.47 8.25
N ALA A 143 -11.13 12.97 9.26
CA ALA A 143 -11.78 14.28 9.19
C ALA A 143 -10.76 15.42 9.01
N VAL A 144 -11.01 16.28 8.03
CA VAL A 144 -10.16 17.43 7.71
C VAL A 144 -10.38 18.60 8.68
N TYR A 145 -11.58 18.71 9.23
CA TYR A 145 -11.98 19.80 10.12
C TYR A 145 -12.00 19.33 11.58
N ALA A 146 -11.67 20.26 12.48
CA ALA A 146 -11.93 20.11 13.91
C ALA A 146 -13.29 20.71 14.24
N TYR A 147 -13.96 20.13 15.23
CA TYR A 147 -15.31 20.52 15.65
C TYR A 147 -15.37 20.73 17.16
N LYS A 148 -16.30 21.58 17.58
CA LYS A 148 -16.80 21.68 18.95
C LYS A 148 -18.31 21.64 18.96
N CYS A 149 -18.91 21.48 20.14
CA CYS A 149 -20.35 21.51 20.31
C CYS A 149 -20.82 22.87 20.84
N VAL A 150 -21.88 23.41 20.24
CA VAL A 150 -22.54 24.64 20.69
C VAL A 150 -24.04 24.41 20.68
N GLY A 151 -24.65 24.35 21.87
CA GLY A 151 -26.08 24.13 22.01
C GLY A 151 -26.59 22.87 21.31
N GLY A 152 -25.80 21.78 21.33
CA GLY A 152 -26.17 20.51 20.73
C GLY A 152 -25.79 20.34 19.26
N LYS A 153 -25.10 21.32 18.66
CA LYS A 153 -24.71 21.29 17.23
C LYS A 153 -23.20 21.27 17.06
N ALA A 154 -22.70 20.51 16.10
CA ALA A 154 -21.30 20.54 15.73
C ALA A 154 -20.98 21.83 14.97
N VAL A 155 -19.92 22.51 15.38
CA VAL A 155 -19.42 23.74 14.77
C VAL A 155 -17.95 23.55 14.46
N ILE A 156 -17.58 23.81 13.20
CA ILE A 156 -16.17 23.76 12.78
C ILE A 156 -15.37 24.84 13.49
N THR A 157 -14.29 24.44 14.15
CA THR A 157 -13.37 25.34 14.86
C THR A 157 -12.05 25.54 14.12
N GLY A 158 -11.74 24.67 13.17
CA GLY A 158 -10.49 24.77 12.41
C GLY A 158 -10.33 23.69 11.37
N GLN A 159 -9.20 23.74 10.69
CA GLN A 159 -8.81 22.79 9.66
C GLN A 159 -7.38 22.29 9.97
N PRO A 160 -7.21 21.30 10.86
CA PRO A 160 -5.90 20.81 11.26
C PRO A 160 -5.06 20.27 10.10
N TRP A 161 -5.69 19.83 9.00
CA TRP A 161 -4.98 19.22 7.89
C TRP A 161 -4.93 20.11 6.65
N VAL A 162 -3.71 20.38 6.17
CA VAL A 162 -3.49 20.92 4.84
C VAL A 162 -3.38 19.78 3.84
N LEU A 163 -4.29 19.74 2.87
CA LEU A 163 -4.32 18.68 1.86
C LEU A 163 -3.42 18.98 0.67
N ASP A 164 -2.88 17.92 0.07
CA ASP A 164 -2.30 17.97 -1.26
C ASP A 164 -3.37 17.94 -2.35
N LYS A 165 -2.93 18.04 -3.61
CA LYS A 165 -3.82 18.08 -4.79
C LYS A 165 -4.65 16.80 -4.96
N ARG A 166 -4.34 15.73 -4.23
CA ARG A 166 -5.03 14.43 -4.27
C ARG A 166 -5.88 14.19 -3.03
N GLY A 167 -5.92 15.13 -2.08
CA GLY A 167 -6.75 15.05 -0.88
C GLY A 167 -6.10 14.34 0.31
N PHE A 168 -4.78 14.16 0.30
CA PHE A 168 -4.05 13.57 1.43
C PHE A 168 -3.42 14.66 2.30
N ALA A 169 -3.40 14.49 3.62
CA ALA A 169 -2.81 15.45 4.56
C ALA A 169 -1.29 15.55 4.38
N LYS A 170 -0.78 16.65 3.81
CA LYS A 170 0.63 16.82 3.40
C LYS A 170 1.63 16.46 4.50
N GLU A 171 1.32 16.86 5.72
CA GLU A 171 2.21 16.75 6.88
C GLU A 171 2.36 15.30 7.38
N LEU A 172 1.48 14.39 6.96
CA LEU A 172 1.58 12.96 7.28
C LEU A 172 2.46 12.17 6.30
N TRP A 173 2.90 12.80 5.20
CA TRP A 173 3.63 12.12 4.13
C TRP A 173 5.03 12.70 3.94
N ALA A 174 6.05 11.88 4.15
CA ALA A 174 7.44 12.26 3.93
C ALA A 174 8.04 11.54 2.73
N VAL A 175 8.87 12.25 1.95
CA VAL A 175 9.63 11.65 0.85
C VAL A 175 10.56 10.57 1.39
N VAL A 176 10.49 9.40 0.78
CA VAL A 176 11.46 8.32 0.95
C VAL A 176 12.62 8.56 -0.01
N PRO A 177 13.84 8.79 0.48
CA PRO A 177 15.00 8.99 -0.39
C PRO A 177 15.51 7.66 -0.95
N GLU A 178 16.10 7.71 -2.14
CA GLU A 178 16.72 6.54 -2.79
C GLU A 178 18.06 6.12 -2.15
N ARG A 179 18.72 7.04 -1.42
CA ARG A 179 20.04 6.84 -0.81
C ARG A 179 20.15 7.49 0.57
#